data_AF-A0A963F483-F1
#
_entry.id   AF-A0A963F483-F1
#
_cell.length_a   1.000
_cell.length_b   1.000
_cell.length_c   1.000
_cell.angle_alpha   90.00
_cell.angle_beta   90.00
_cell.angle_gamma   90.00
#
_symmetry.space_group_name_H-M   'P 1'
#
loop_
_entity.id
_entity.type
_entity.pdbx_description
1 polymer ?
#
loop_
_entity_poly.entity_id
_entity_poly.type
_entity_poly.pdbx_seq_one_letter_code
_entity_poly.pdbx_strand_id
1 'polypeptide(L)'
;MALDQSERRIGGIEASLLNAYIDGELGPEQASEIERQLETDSAASRYVRQVHRVEGLAKASIGQVDYMAISRGLGDSLEALRLHQGSQAGQRWWQSPYLASAASVVLLLVGYSTGFLSAEYRINQQMAVLEAARSQSLEEVRVALNRVLEYSPSGEQISWQDETGRVVAELSPIRTLKSRDQRFCREFREVVLIDGTREERRGLSCRQGKEDWRTQLILTDGT
;
A
#
# COMPACT_ATOMS: atom_id res chain seq x y z
N MET A 1 -18.04 -12.20 -2.61
CA MET A 1 -17.31 -13.48 -2.65
C MET A 1 -15.83 -13.12 -2.74
N ALA A 2 -15.23 -12.86 -1.58
CA ALA A 2 -13.83 -12.47 -1.49
C ALA A 2 -12.97 -13.73 -1.64
N LEU A 3 -12.13 -13.76 -2.66
CA LEU A 3 -11.13 -14.82 -2.81
C LEU A 3 -10.06 -14.57 -1.75
N ASP A 4 -10.05 -15.44 -0.76
CA ASP A 4 -9.02 -15.59 0.24
C ASP A 4 -7.65 -15.67 -0.46
N GLN A 5 -6.84 -14.61 -0.34
CA GLN A 5 -5.49 -14.60 -0.90
C GLN A 5 -4.50 -15.34 0.00
N SER A 6 -4.91 -15.77 1.20
CA SER A 6 -4.04 -16.42 2.18
C SER A 6 -3.71 -17.89 1.83
N GLU A 7 -4.38 -18.48 0.83
CA GLU A 7 -4.13 -19.85 0.36
C GLU A 7 -3.36 -19.96 -0.97
N ARG A 8 -2.91 -18.85 -1.56
CA ARG A 8 -2.15 -18.94 -2.83
C ARG A 8 -0.72 -19.39 -2.56
N ARG A 9 -0.36 -20.56 -3.07
CA ARG A 9 1.02 -21.08 -3.08
C ARG A 9 1.68 -20.92 -4.44
N ILE A 10 2.96 -20.59 -4.44
CA ILE A 10 3.80 -20.57 -5.65
C ILE A 10 4.85 -21.66 -5.47
N GLY A 11 4.65 -22.77 -6.18
CA GLY A 11 5.36 -24.01 -5.87
C GLY A 11 4.94 -24.55 -4.50
N GLY A 12 5.92 -24.91 -3.68
CA GLY A 12 5.77 -25.38 -2.31
C GLY A 12 5.72 -24.27 -1.26
N ILE A 13 5.81 -22.99 -1.63
CA ILE A 13 5.91 -21.87 -0.69
C ILE A 13 4.63 -21.02 -0.73
N GLU A 14 4.17 -20.55 0.42
CA GLU A 14 3.06 -19.57 0.51
C GLU A 14 3.44 -18.25 -0.18
N ALA A 15 2.56 -17.71 -1.02
CA ALA A 15 2.85 -16.51 -1.80
C ALA A 15 3.06 -15.28 -0.92
N SER A 16 2.34 -15.17 0.19
CA SER A 16 2.50 -14.10 1.18
C SER A 16 3.91 -14.10 1.79
N LEU A 17 4.39 -15.28 2.17
CA LEU A 17 5.73 -15.46 2.75
C LEU A 17 6.82 -15.19 1.71
N LEU A 18 6.58 -15.59 0.45
CA LEU A 18 7.50 -15.35 -0.65
C LEU A 18 7.59 -13.87 -1.04
N ASN A 19 6.48 -13.13 -0.96
CA ASN A 19 6.47 -11.68 -1.18
C ASN A 19 7.17 -10.94 -0.03
N ALA A 20 6.91 -11.31 1.23
CA ALA A 20 7.61 -10.75 2.38
C ALA A 20 9.14 -11.00 2.32
N TYR A 21 9.57 -12.13 1.76
CA TYR A 21 10.99 -12.38 1.47
C TYR A 21 11.54 -11.42 0.40
N ILE A 22 10.82 -11.22 -0.71
CA ILE A 22 11.23 -10.30 -1.80
C ILE A 22 11.35 -8.85 -1.29
N ASP A 23 10.44 -8.44 -0.41
CA ASP A 23 10.40 -7.09 0.16
C ASP A 23 11.39 -6.87 1.31
N GLY A 24 12.05 -7.94 1.79
CA GLY A 24 13.05 -7.89 2.86
C GLY A 24 12.45 -7.74 4.27
N GLU A 25 11.19 -8.10 4.45
CA GLU A 25 10.44 -7.94 5.72
C GLU A 25 10.60 -9.13 6.68
N LEU A 26 11.22 -10.23 6.23
CA LEU A 26 11.43 -11.43 7.04
C LEU A 26 12.63 -11.30 7.99
N GLY A 27 12.51 -11.96 9.15
CA GLY A 27 13.64 -12.15 10.06
C GLY A 27 14.74 -13.05 9.44
N PRO A 28 16.00 -12.95 9.91
CA PRO A 28 17.14 -13.62 9.29
C PRO A 28 17.04 -15.16 9.25
N GLU A 29 16.40 -15.75 10.27
CA GLU A 29 16.15 -17.20 10.34
C GLU A 29 15.14 -17.65 9.27
N GLN A 30 14.03 -16.90 9.12
CA GLN A 30 12.99 -17.19 8.14
C GLN A 30 13.48 -16.97 6.72
N ALA A 31 14.27 -15.91 6.48
CA ALA A 31 14.88 -15.66 5.19
C ALA A 31 15.82 -16.79 4.75
N SER A 32 16.67 -17.29 5.67
CA SER A 32 17.57 -18.42 5.39
C SER A 32 16.83 -19.71 5.04
N GLU A 33 15.68 -19.96 5.67
CA GLU A 33 14.85 -21.12 5.37
C GLU A 33 14.18 -21.01 3.98
N ILE A 34 13.72 -19.81 3.60
CA ILE A 34 13.20 -19.57 2.26
C ILE A 34 14.28 -19.75 1.20
N GLU A 35 15.51 -19.26 1.44
CA GLU A 35 16.65 -19.47 0.54
C GLU A 35 16.91 -20.95 0.26
N ARG A 36 16.93 -21.77 1.32
CA ARG A 36 17.07 -23.23 1.22
C ARG A 36 15.94 -23.87 0.42
N GLN A 37 14.71 -23.40 0.58
CA GLN A 37 13.56 -23.90 -0.19
C GLN A 37 13.65 -23.49 -1.67
N LEU A 38 14.09 -22.25 -1.96
CA LEU A 38 14.27 -21.73 -3.32
C LEU A 38 15.33 -22.49 -4.13
N GLU A 39 16.33 -23.09 -3.48
CA GLU A 39 17.31 -23.97 -4.13
C GLU A 39 16.67 -25.22 -4.75
N THR A 40 15.61 -25.73 -4.13
CA THR A 40 14.93 -26.96 -4.54
C THR A 40 13.66 -26.72 -5.36
N ASP A 41 13.00 -25.57 -5.16
CA ASP A 41 11.76 -25.23 -5.83
C ASP A 41 11.97 -24.32 -7.05
N SER A 42 12.02 -24.93 -8.23
CA SER A 42 12.20 -24.23 -9.50
C SER A 42 11.06 -23.26 -9.87
N ALA A 43 9.86 -23.42 -9.32
CA ALA A 43 8.72 -22.55 -9.60
C ALA A 43 8.80 -21.28 -8.75
N ALA A 44 9.02 -21.41 -7.45
CA ALA A 44 9.25 -20.28 -6.54
C ALA A 44 10.50 -19.48 -6.93
N SER A 45 11.60 -20.17 -7.25
CA SER A 45 12.84 -19.54 -7.75
C SER A 45 12.63 -18.72 -9.02
N ARG A 46 11.81 -19.20 -9.96
CA ARG A 46 11.48 -18.46 -11.19
C ARG A 46 10.65 -17.22 -10.89
N TYR A 47 9.69 -17.33 -9.98
CA TYR A 47 8.86 -16.21 -9.56
C TYR A 47 9.71 -15.09 -8.94
N VAL A 48 10.55 -15.40 -7.95
CA VAL A 48 11.44 -14.42 -7.31
C VAL A 48 12.34 -13.72 -8.33
N ARG A 49 12.96 -14.47 -9.26
CA ARG A 49 13.78 -13.88 -10.34
C ARG A 49 12.99 -12.98 -11.27
N GLN A 50 11.74 -13.32 -11.57
CA GLN A 50 10.87 -12.52 -12.43
C GLN A 50 10.50 -11.20 -11.75
N VAL A 51 10.19 -11.22 -10.46
CA VAL A 51 9.87 -10.02 -9.68
C VAL A 51 11.08 -9.09 -9.58
N HIS A 52 12.26 -9.60 -9.19
CA HIS A 52 13.48 -8.78 -9.16
C HIS A 52 13.90 -8.24 -10.53
N ARG A 53 13.61 -8.97 -11.62
CA ARG A 53 13.84 -8.46 -12.99
C ARG A 53 12.96 -7.23 -13.27
N VAL A 54 11.69 -7.28 -12.90
CA VAL A 54 10.76 -6.16 -13.09
C VAL A 54 11.17 -4.98 -12.21
N GLU A 55 11.55 -5.22 -10.97
CA GLU A 55 12.05 -4.19 -10.05
C GLU A 55 13.33 -3.53 -10.57
N GLY A 56 14.27 -4.32 -11.10
CA GLY A 56 15.48 -3.81 -11.73
C GLY A 56 15.19 -2.94 -12.96
N LEU A 57 14.23 -3.33 -13.79
CA LEU A 57 13.77 -2.52 -14.93
C LEU A 57 13.07 -1.24 -14.46
N ALA A 58 12.23 -1.31 -13.44
CA ALA A 58 11.56 -0.16 -12.85
C ALA A 58 12.60 0.83 -12.28
N LYS A 59 13.54 0.35 -11.46
CA LYS A 59 14.64 1.15 -10.90
C LYS A 59 15.54 1.75 -11.98
N ALA A 60 15.83 1.02 -13.05
CA ALA A 60 16.59 1.56 -14.19
C ALA A 60 15.83 2.67 -14.94
N SER A 61 14.51 2.58 -15.02
CA SER A 61 13.66 3.59 -15.66
C SER A 61 13.38 4.82 -14.77
N ILE A 62 13.31 4.62 -13.45
CA ILE A 62 13.00 5.68 -12.47
C ILE A 62 14.28 6.40 -11.99
N GLY A 63 15.44 5.74 -12.07
CA GLY A 63 16.73 6.31 -11.65
C GLY A 63 17.25 7.48 -12.49
N GLN A 64 16.58 7.83 -13.60
CA GLN A 64 16.93 8.99 -14.44
C GLN A 64 15.88 10.11 -14.39
N VAL A 65 14.99 10.13 -13.39
CA VAL A 65 14.07 11.25 -13.22
C VAL A 65 14.84 12.43 -12.62
N ASP A 66 15.50 13.19 -13.50
CA ASP A 66 16.00 14.52 -13.18
C ASP A 66 14.78 15.46 -13.05
N TYR A 67 14.36 15.69 -11.82
CA TYR A 67 13.25 16.57 -11.49
C TYR A 67 13.44 18.00 -12.02
N MET A 68 14.67 18.45 -12.33
CA MET A 68 14.95 19.73 -12.96
C MET A 68 14.88 19.72 -14.50
N ALA A 69 14.91 18.53 -15.13
CA ALA A 69 14.71 18.40 -16.58
C ALA A 69 13.22 18.42 -16.96
N ILE A 70 12.37 17.83 -16.11
CA ILE A 70 10.91 17.80 -16.30
C ILE A 70 10.32 19.22 -16.27
N SER A 71 10.78 20.08 -15.36
CA SER A 71 10.27 21.47 -15.26
C SER A 71 10.63 22.33 -16.48
N ARG A 72 11.83 22.15 -17.06
CA ARG A 72 12.26 22.85 -18.28
C ARG A 72 11.52 22.36 -19.52
N GLY A 73 11.39 21.04 -19.69
CA GLY A 73 10.65 20.47 -20.82
C GLY A 73 9.17 20.86 -20.84
N LEU A 74 8.55 21.04 -19.67
CA LEU A 74 7.18 21.53 -19.56
C LEU A 74 7.06 23.02 -19.92
N GLY A 75 8.05 23.82 -19.54
CA GLY A 75 8.16 25.23 -19.95
C GLY A 75 8.28 25.39 -21.47
N ASP A 76 9.21 24.64 -22.09
CA ASP A 76 9.44 24.69 -23.53
C ASP A 76 8.24 24.17 -24.33
N SER A 77 7.53 23.16 -23.81
CA SER A 77 6.31 22.64 -24.43
C SER A 77 5.14 23.62 -24.32
N LEU A 78 5.02 24.36 -23.21
CA LEU A 78 4.02 25.43 -23.05
C LEU A 78 4.32 26.64 -23.96
N GLU A 79 5.59 26.95 -24.18
CA GLU A 79 6.04 27.98 -25.14
C GLU A 79 5.76 27.54 -26.59
N ALA A 80 6.04 26.28 -26.94
CA ALA A 80 5.77 25.72 -28.25
C ALA A 80 4.26 25.65 -28.59
N LEU A 81 3.42 25.38 -27.59
CA LEU A 81 1.95 25.43 -27.71
C LEU A 81 1.42 26.86 -27.89
N ARG A 82 2.08 27.88 -27.32
CA ARG A 82 1.75 29.29 -27.57
C ARG A 82 2.09 29.73 -28.99
N LEU A 83 3.19 29.23 -29.56
CA LEU A 83 3.64 29.60 -30.90
C LEU A 83 2.83 28.92 -32.03
N HIS A 84 2.23 27.75 -31.78
CA HIS A 84 1.38 27.06 -32.75
C HIS A 84 -0.05 27.61 -32.91
N GLN A 85 -0.42 28.66 -32.15
CA GLN A 85 -1.73 29.30 -32.28
C GLN A 85 -1.82 30.31 -33.44
N GLY A 86 -0.74 30.50 -34.21
CA GLY A 86 -0.70 31.42 -35.34
C GLY A 86 -0.05 30.83 -36.60
N SER A 87 -0.83 30.14 -37.43
CA SER A 87 -0.77 30.23 -38.91
C SER A 87 -1.62 29.13 -39.57
N GLN A 88 -2.75 29.54 -40.14
CA GLN A 88 -3.40 28.78 -41.20
C GLN A 88 -2.63 29.03 -42.51
N ALA A 89 -1.95 28.02 -43.06
CA ALA A 89 -1.52 28.07 -44.47
C ALA A 89 -1.29 26.67 -45.06
N GLY A 90 -2.29 26.21 -45.81
CA GLY A 90 -2.19 25.39 -47.03
C GLY A 90 -1.37 24.09 -47.01
N GLN A 91 -2.05 22.94 -46.93
CA GLN A 91 -1.41 21.64 -47.16
C GLN A 91 -2.17 20.79 -48.18
N ARG A 92 -1.60 20.78 -49.40
CA ARG A 92 -2.06 20.06 -50.60
C ARG A 92 -1.17 18.82 -50.80
N TRP A 93 -1.20 17.88 -49.84
CA TRP A 93 -0.30 16.70 -49.81
C TRP A 93 -1.02 15.37 -49.49
N TRP A 94 -2.24 15.16 -50.00
CA TRP A 94 -3.03 13.94 -49.74
C TRP A 94 -3.42 13.22 -51.05
N GLN A 95 -2.48 12.53 -51.71
CA GLN A 95 -2.80 11.66 -52.85
C GLN A 95 -1.96 10.36 -52.88
N SER A 96 -2.15 9.48 -51.89
CA SER A 96 -1.80 8.06 -52.06
C SER A 96 -2.80 7.15 -51.32
N PRO A 97 -3.49 6.22 -52.01
CA PRO A 97 -4.57 5.41 -51.44
C PRO A 97 -4.09 4.25 -50.54
N TYR A 98 -2.79 3.96 -50.49
CA TYR A 98 -2.23 2.84 -49.72
C TYR A 98 -1.94 3.17 -48.24
N LEU A 99 -2.02 4.44 -47.83
CA LEU A 99 -1.80 4.84 -46.44
C LEU A 99 -3.05 4.77 -45.55
N ALA A 100 -4.25 4.61 -46.14
CA ALA A 100 -5.50 4.64 -45.38
C ALA A 100 -5.78 3.34 -44.59
N SER A 101 -5.28 2.19 -45.04
CA SER A 101 -5.58 0.88 -44.43
C SER A 101 -4.63 0.50 -43.29
N ALA A 102 -3.36 0.94 -43.32
CA ALA A 102 -2.39 0.66 -42.26
C ALA A 102 -2.67 1.45 -40.97
N ALA A 103 -3.27 2.64 -41.09
CA ALA A 103 -3.54 3.52 -39.96
C ALA A 103 -4.54 2.91 -38.95
N SER A 104 -5.50 2.12 -39.40
CA SER A 104 -6.56 1.54 -38.55
C SER A 104 -6.02 0.50 -37.57
N VAL A 105 -5.08 -0.34 -38.01
CA VAL A 105 -4.46 -1.39 -37.19
C VAL A 105 -3.52 -0.77 -36.15
N VAL A 106 -2.73 0.23 -36.56
CA VAL A 106 -1.83 0.95 -35.66
C VAL A 106 -2.62 1.72 -34.59
N LEU A 107 -3.71 2.40 -34.96
CA LEU A 107 -4.57 3.11 -34.00
C LEU A 107 -5.26 2.16 -33.01
N LEU A 108 -5.67 0.96 -33.44
CA LEU A 108 -6.24 -0.04 -32.54
C LEU A 108 -5.19 -0.60 -31.56
N LEU A 109 -3.98 -0.90 -32.03
CA LEU A 109 -2.90 -1.40 -31.17
C LEU A 109 -2.41 -0.33 -30.19
N VAL A 110 -2.22 0.91 -30.65
CA VAL A 110 -1.85 2.04 -29.79
C VAL A 110 -2.98 2.37 -28.81
N GLY A 111 -4.23 2.41 -29.27
CA GLY A 111 -5.39 2.68 -28.41
C GLY A 111 -5.61 1.60 -27.35
N TYR A 112 -5.44 0.32 -27.71
CA TYR A 112 -5.52 -0.79 -26.77
C TYR A 112 -4.39 -0.76 -25.75
N SER A 113 -3.15 -0.50 -26.19
CA SER A 113 -1.98 -0.48 -25.31
C SER A 113 -1.99 0.73 -24.37
N THR A 114 -2.34 1.92 -24.87
CA THR A 114 -2.50 3.13 -24.04
C THR A 114 -3.71 3.05 -23.13
N GLY A 115 -4.81 2.42 -23.57
CA GLY A 115 -5.99 2.17 -22.74
C GLY A 115 -5.71 1.22 -21.58
N PHE A 116 -5.04 0.09 -21.83
CA PHE A 116 -4.71 -0.90 -20.80
C PHE A 116 -3.72 -0.33 -19.76
N LEU A 117 -2.66 0.34 -20.21
CA LEU A 117 -1.67 0.95 -19.31
C LEU A 117 -2.22 2.15 -18.51
N SER A 118 -3.09 2.96 -19.11
CA SER A 118 -3.70 4.10 -18.40
C SER A 118 -4.77 3.66 -17.40
N ALA A 119 -5.45 2.54 -17.62
CA ALA A 119 -6.41 1.96 -16.69
C ALA A 119 -5.72 1.45 -15.41
N GLU A 120 -4.60 0.74 -15.54
CA GLU A 120 -3.83 0.25 -14.37
C GLU A 120 -3.26 1.41 -13.52
N TYR A 121 -2.76 2.47 -14.16
CA TYR A 121 -2.18 3.60 -13.43
C TYR A 121 -3.21 4.39 -12.60
N ARG A 122 -4.43 4.59 -13.13
CA ARG A 122 -5.50 5.32 -12.42
C ARG A 122 -6.02 4.57 -11.20
N ILE A 123 -6.13 3.25 -11.26
CA ILE A 123 -6.57 2.42 -10.13
C ILE A 123 -5.54 2.46 -9.00
N ASN A 124 -4.25 2.34 -9.32
CA ASN A 124 -3.18 2.37 -8.33
C ASN A 124 -3.09 3.72 -7.58
N GLN A 125 -3.26 4.84 -8.29
CA GLN A 125 -3.27 6.16 -7.65
C GLN A 125 -4.45 6.36 -6.69
N GLN A 126 -5.62 5.81 -7.01
CA GLN A 126 -6.79 5.90 -6.14
C GLN A 126 -6.63 5.06 -4.86
N MET A 127 -5.98 3.89 -4.95
CA MET A 127 -5.71 3.04 -3.78
C MET A 127 -4.73 3.69 -2.81
N ALA A 128 -3.67 4.32 -3.31
CA ALA A 128 -2.68 4.98 -2.45
C ALA A 128 -3.27 6.10 -1.59
N VAL A 129 -4.21 6.88 -2.14
CA VAL A 129 -4.89 7.95 -1.39
C VAL A 129 -5.81 7.37 -0.31
N LEU A 130 -6.53 6.30 -0.62
CA LEU A 130 -7.40 5.61 0.34
C LEU A 130 -6.60 5.02 1.51
N GLU A 131 -5.47 4.38 1.21
CA GLU A 131 -4.57 3.81 2.21
C GLU A 131 -3.92 4.89 3.09
N ALA A 132 -3.50 6.01 2.48
CA ALA A 132 -2.96 7.15 3.23
C ALA A 132 -4.00 7.80 4.14
N ALA A 133 -5.26 7.95 3.70
CA ALA A 133 -6.33 8.49 4.54
C ALA A 133 -6.65 7.55 5.71
N ARG A 134 -6.62 6.24 5.46
CA ARG A 134 -6.83 5.22 6.49
C ARG A 134 -5.71 5.19 7.53
N SER A 135 -4.45 5.30 7.11
CA SER A 135 -3.31 5.30 8.05
C SER A 135 -3.33 6.50 9.00
N GLN A 136 -3.74 7.68 8.50
CA GLN A 136 -3.95 8.87 9.34
C GLN A 136 -5.05 8.62 10.39
N SER A 137 -6.18 8.07 9.97
CA SER A 137 -7.30 7.75 10.88
C SER A 137 -6.88 6.77 11.98
N LEU A 138 -6.09 5.75 11.64
CA LEU A 138 -5.58 4.77 12.61
C LEU A 138 -4.60 5.39 13.61
N GLU A 139 -3.81 6.37 13.18
CA GLU A 139 -2.88 7.07 14.06
C GLU A 139 -3.60 7.90 15.13
N GLU A 140 -4.70 8.58 14.77
CA GLU A 140 -5.53 9.29 15.74
C GLU A 140 -6.14 8.34 16.78
N VAL A 141 -6.65 7.20 16.32
CA VAL A 141 -7.16 6.13 17.20
C VAL A 141 -6.04 5.61 18.12
N ARG A 142 -4.81 5.44 17.61
CA ARG A 142 -3.66 5.02 18.41
C ARG A 142 -3.35 6.02 19.53
N VAL A 143 -3.38 7.31 19.23
CA VAL A 143 -3.18 8.37 20.23
C VAL A 143 -4.30 8.35 21.29
N ALA A 144 -5.56 8.19 20.86
CA ALA A 144 -6.69 8.06 21.77
C ALA A 144 -6.57 6.82 22.67
N LEU A 145 -6.20 5.67 22.09
CA LEU A 145 -5.95 4.43 22.81
C LEU A 145 -4.86 4.62 23.86
N ASN A 146 -3.73 5.24 23.52
CA ASN A 146 -2.65 5.50 24.48
C ASN A 146 -3.13 6.32 25.69
N ARG A 147 -4.00 7.31 25.48
CA ARG A 147 -4.60 8.11 26.55
C ARG A 147 -5.54 7.28 27.43
N VAL A 148 -6.39 6.46 26.81
CA VAL A 148 -7.29 5.54 27.54
C VAL A 148 -6.49 4.52 28.36
N LEU A 149 -5.43 3.95 27.79
CA LEU A 149 -4.53 3.05 28.50
C LEU A 149 -3.76 3.73 29.63
N GLU A 150 -3.51 5.03 29.55
CA GLU A 150 -2.84 5.78 30.62
C GLU A 150 -3.78 6.11 31.78
N TYR A 151 -4.98 6.62 31.49
CA TYR A 151 -5.81 7.28 32.49
C TYR A 151 -7.10 6.53 32.86
N SER A 152 -7.60 5.63 32.01
CA SER A 152 -8.84 4.92 32.29
C SER A 152 -8.58 3.66 33.14
N PRO A 153 -9.47 3.32 34.08
CA PRO A 153 -9.39 2.07 34.83
C PRO A 153 -9.72 0.86 33.93
N SER A 154 -9.32 -0.33 34.40
CA SER A 154 -9.69 -1.58 33.72
C SER A 154 -11.19 -1.88 33.90
N GLY A 155 -11.84 -2.34 32.83
CA GLY A 155 -13.27 -2.63 32.76
C GLY A 155 -14.13 -1.46 32.27
N GLU A 156 -13.57 -0.25 32.16
CA GLU A 156 -14.30 0.91 31.65
C GLU A 156 -14.14 1.04 30.13
N GLN A 157 -15.27 1.16 29.43
CA GLN A 157 -15.31 1.43 28.00
C GLN A 157 -15.42 2.94 27.78
N ILE A 158 -14.50 3.48 26.99
CA ILE A 158 -14.46 4.88 26.58
C ILE A 158 -14.81 4.99 25.11
N SER A 159 -15.82 5.79 24.79
CA SER A 159 -16.11 6.19 23.41
C SER A 159 -15.30 7.43 23.05
N TRP A 160 -14.64 7.39 21.91
CA TRP A 160 -13.90 8.49 21.31
C TRP A 160 -14.37 8.70 19.88
N GLN A 161 -14.32 9.94 19.41
CA GLN A 161 -14.56 10.28 18.00
C GLN A 161 -13.61 11.39 17.59
N ASP A 162 -13.27 11.44 16.32
CA ASP A 162 -12.53 12.55 15.74
C ASP A 162 -13.40 13.82 15.62
N GLU A 163 -12.78 14.94 15.26
CA GLU A 163 -13.47 16.21 15.12
C GLU A 163 -14.50 16.20 13.97
N THR A 164 -14.26 15.38 12.93
CA THR A 164 -15.16 15.30 11.78
C THR A 164 -16.30 14.31 11.98
N GLY A 165 -16.25 13.48 13.03
CA GLY A 165 -17.21 12.40 13.30
C GLY A 165 -17.14 11.24 12.30
N ARG A 166 -16.09 11.20 11.48
CA ARG A 166 -15.85 10.15 10.48
C ARG A 166 -15.28 8.89 11.11
N VAL A 167 -14.50 9.06 12.19
CA VAL A 167 -13.85 7.99 12.92
C VAL A 167 -14.44 7.93 14.32
N VAL A 168 -14.98 6.78 14.67
CA VAL A 168 -15.51 6.50 16.01
C VAL A 168 -14.78 5.29 16.58
N ALA A 169 -14.35 5.36 17.82
CA ALA A 169 -13.69 4.25 18.50
C ALA A 169 -14.30 3.98 19.88
N GLU A 170 -14.49 2.71 20.20
CA GLU A 170 -14.78 2.23 21.55
C GLU A 170 -13.54 1.52 22.11
N LEU A 171 -12.96 2.09 23.16
CA LEU A 171 -11.66 1.74 23.71
C LEU A 171 -11.83 1.25 25.14
N SER A 172 -11.41 0.02 25.44
CA SER A 172 -11.62 -0.58 26.76
C SER A 172 -10.34 -1.25 27.26
N PRO A 173 -9.69 -0.74 28.32
CA PRO A 173 -8.68 -1.50 29.05
C PRO A 173 -9.38 -2.65 29.78
N ILE A 174 -8.91 -3.88 29.61
CA ILE A 174 -9.56 -5.07 30.17
C ILE A 174 -8.92 -5.46 31.50
N ARG A 175 -7.58 -5.49 31.52
CA ARG A 175 -6.81 -5.81 32.73
C ARG A 175 -5.40 -5.25 32.64
N THR A 176 -4.82 -4.97 33.80
CA THR A 176 -3.43 -4.53 33.94
C THR A 176 -2.57 -5.67 34.47
N LEU A 177 -1.41 -5.88 33.84
CA LEU A 177 -0.42 -6.89 34.12
C LEU A 177 0.92 -6.18 34.39
N LYS A 178 1.80 -6.81 35.18
CA LYS A 178 3.21 -6.42 35.24
C LYS A 178 4.06 -7.45 34.53
N SER A 179 4.89 -6.99 33.60
CA SER A 179 5.94 -7.80 32.96
C SER A 179 7.00 -8.20 33.99
N ARG A 180 7.82 -9.20 33.64
CA ARG A 180 9.02 -9.58 34.40
C ARG A 180 9.94 -8.39 34.65
N ASP A 181 10.05 -7.49 33.66
CA ASP A 181 10.85 -6.26 33.74
C ASP A 181 10.18 -5.13 34.57
N GLN A 182 9.15 -5.44 35.36
CA GLN A 182 8.36 -4.47 36.14
C GLN A 182 7.62 -3.41 35.31
N ARG A 183 7.56 -3.54 33.98
CA ARG A 183 6.75 -2.66 33.10
C ARG A 183 5.27 -3.00 33.19
N PHE A 184 4.42 -1.98 33.22
CA PHE A 184 2.98 -2.16 33.13
C PHE A 184 2.57 -2.51 31.70
N CYS A 185 1.79 -3.56 31.55
CA CYS A 185 1.14 -3.94 30.30
C CYS A 185 -0.36 -4.00 30.52
N ARG A 186 -1.14 -3.59 29.52
CA ARG A 186 -2.60 -3.58 29.58
C ARG A 186 -3.16 -4.34 28.40
N GLU A 187 -4.02 -5.30 28.69
CA GLU A 187 -4.87 -5.92 27.68
C GLU A 187 -6.00 -4.96 27.36
N PHE A 188 -6.37 -4.84 26.10
CA PHE A 188 -7.41 -3.94 25.64
C PHE A 188 -8.30 -4.60 24.59
N ARG A 189 -9.52 -4.06 24.47
CA ARG A 189 -10.41 -4.23 23.32
C ARG A 189 -10.55 -2.87 22.66
N GLU A 190 -10.41 -2.86 21.34
CA GLU A 190 -10.64 -1.71 20.49
C GLU A 190 -11.66 -2.11 19.44
N VAL A 191 -12.70 -1.29 19.30
CA VAL A 191 -13.63 -1.35 18.18
C VAL A 191 -13.58 -0.01 17.46
N VAL A 192 -13.27 0.00 16.17
CA VAL A 192 -13.18 1.22 15.36
C VAL A 192 -14.19 1.16 14.24
N LEU A 193 -14.82 2.30 13.97
CA LEU A 193 -15.65 2.56 12.81
C LEU A 193 -14.96 3.65 11.98
N ILE A 194 -14.44 3.30 10.79
CA ILE A 194 -13.83 4.24 9.85
C ILE A 194 -14.64 4.19 8.56
N ASP A 195 -15.26 5.30 8.17
CA ASP A 195 -16.06 5.39 6.93
C ASP A 195 -17.11 4.26 6.79
N GLY A 196 -17.71 3.86 7.92
CA GLY A 196 -18.71 2.78 8.00
C GLY A 196 -18.12 1.36 8.06
N THR A 197 -16.81 1.18 7.97
CA THR A 197 -16.13 -0.11 8.16
C THR A 197 -15.87 -0.34 9.63
N ARG A 198 -16.46 -1.40 10.21
CA ARG A 198 -16.24 -1.81 11.60
C ARG A 198 -15.10 -2.81 11.71
N GLU A 199 -14.13 -2.50 12.55
CA GLU A 199 -13.01 -3.37 12.87
C GLU A 199 -12.90 -3.53 14.38
N GLU A 200 -12.68 -4.77 14.81
CA GLU A 200 -12.54 -5.09 16.22
C GLU A 200 -11.23 -5.84 16.42
N ARG A 201 -10.48 -5.44 17.43
CA ARG A 201 -9.25 -6.11 17.83
C ARG A 201 -9.10 -6.15 19.33
N ARG A 202 -8.47 -7.22 19.81
CA ARG A 202 -7.96 -7.31 21.18
C ARG A 202 -6.45 -7.35 21.13
N GLY A 203 -5.80 -6.83 22.15
CA GLY A 203 -4.35 -6.75 22.16
C GLY A 203 -3.76 -6.53 23.53
N LEU A 204 -2.43 -6.58 23.60
CA LEU A 204 -1.65 -6.29 24.79
C LEU A 204 -0.64 -5.18 24.47
N SER A 205 -0.77 -4.06 25.17
CA SER A 205 0.16 -2.92 25.05
C SER A 205 0.96 -2.73 26.32
N CYS A 206 2.27 -2.53 26.18
CA CYS A 206 3.16 -2.27 27.31
C CYS A 206 3.61 -0.80 27.32
N ARG A 207 3.62 -0.21 28.51
CA ARG A 207 4.03 1.17 28.74
C ARG A 207 5.53 1.32 28.57
N GLN A 208 5.93 2.26 27.70
CA GLN A 208 7.31 2.68 27.45
C GLN A 208 7.60 4.06 28.04
N GLY A 209 6.58 4.88 28.22
CA GLY A 209 6.65 6.23 28.80
C GLY A 209 5.28 6.72 29.26
N LYS A 210 5.15 8.00 29.62
CA LYS A 210 3.83 8.60 29.86
C LYS A 210 3.09 8.73 28.53
N GLU A 211 1.90 8.14 28.42
CA GLU A 211 1.10 8.12 27.17
C GLU A 211 1.83 7.46 25.98
N ASP A 212 2.94 6.75 26.21
CA ASP A 212 3.62 5.94 25.21
C ASP A 212 3.41 4.47 25.56
N TRP A 213 2.34 3.90 24.98
CA TRP A 213 2.03 2.49 25.06
C TRP A 213 2.30 1.85 23.70
N ARG A 214 3.02 0.72 23.68
CA ARG A 214 3.33 -0.02 22.45
C ARG A 214 2.69 -1.39 22.47
N THR A 215 1.80 -1.62 21.50
CA THR A 215 1.19 -2.92 21.25
C THR A 215 2.27 -3.94 20.93
N GLN A 216 2.36 -4.98 21.75
CA GLN A 216 3.31 -6.08 21.58
C GLN A 216 2.67 -7.27 20.86
N LEU A 217 1.36 -7.43 21.05
CA LEU A 217 0.61 -8.57 20.54
C LEU A 217 -0.81 -8.12 20.20
N ILE A 218 -1.28 -8.53 19.03
CA ILE A 218 -2.70 -8.56 18.69
C ILE A 218 -3.19 -9.98 18.96
N LEU A 219 -4.25 -10.07 19.76
CA LEU A 219 -4.95 -11.31 20.04
C LEU A 219 -5.99 -11.49 18.94
N THR A 220 -5.73 -12.40 18.01
CA THR A 220 -6.76 -12.90 17.12
C THR A 220 -7.69 -13.81 17.93
N ASP A 221 -9.00 -13.62 17.78
CA ASP A 221 -9.95 -14.50 18.44
C ASP A 221 -9.79 -15.91 17.85
N GLY A 222 -9.24 -16.82 18.64
CA GLY A 222 -9.16 -18.23 18.29
C GLY A 222 -10.52 -18.88 18.47
N THR A 223 -11.21 -19.15 17.37
CA THR A 223 -12.25 -20.17 17.30
C THR A 223 -11.63 -21.55 17.23
#